data_AF-A0A7R9Y486-F1
#
_entry.id   AF-A0A7R9Y486-F1
#
_cell.length_a   1.000
_cell.length_b   1.000
_cell.length_c   1.000
_cell.angle_alpha   90.00
_cell.angle_beta   90.00
_cell.angle_gamma   90.00
#
_symmetry.space_group_name_H-M   'P 1'
#
loop_
_entity.id
_entity.type
_entity.pdbx_description
1 polymer ?
#
loop_
_entity_poly.entity_id
_entity_poly.type
_entity_poly.pdbx_seq_one_letter_code
_entity_poly.pdbx_strand_id
1 'polypeptide(L)'
;PRACALAAGARGGGGGPTTYGRDTADVESVSSGWLAGERERIIGGNPNLGDGLVLTRGAWELERGPGSAALTLKGRMRFHNITRRRELFVNEVKPSVQVLSDASIEGVDVRVRVTPDHFVGYGDARPRPDGYWMPYIVEAGSATDALLEVTVKATAAAALDQLTAVWLRVAYVAYGPHGRTHHAQHVVLPLQFPEPPSAAPAADDGSSGVVPVRTHMLCHLDDPAEVARRYACPVARPDDVVAIGETPLAVMQGRVRHPEGIRPGLVARLACLVFHPTSSLATACGMQALVDVAGAWRVAFAALAAAAARVLLRMRGVFYRLAGRQAPLIDDVSGTLPPYDQFVCLGPTRVEDEVERMAEAVGCGVAIVDVNDLKRVKILAASEGVDTSKLTEALRPNPAGNGEEQTPVVVVRGCNAPEAH
;
A
#
# COMPACT_ATOMS: atom_id res chain seq x y z
N PRO A 1 0.14 -3.77 -34.94
CA PRO A 1 -0.99 -2.83 -35.17
C PRO A 1 -2.28 -3.58 -35.54
N ARG A 2 -2.99 -4.08 -34.52
CA ARG A 2 -4.42 -4.46 -34.49
C ARG A 2 -4.66 -5.33 -33.25
N ALA A 3 -4.90 -4.71 -32.11
CA ALA A 3 -5.57 -5.30 -30.94
C ALA A 3 -5.80 -4.19 -29.90
N CYS A 4 -6.81 -3.35 -30.13
CA CYS A 4 -7.45 -2.52 -29.10
C CYS A 4 -8.63 -1.78 -29.74
N ALA A 5 -9.71 -2.51 -30.01
CA ALA A 5 -11.01 -1.93 -30.32
C ALA A 5 -12.05 -3.02 -30.13
N LEU A 6 -12.84 -2.93 -29.05
CA LEU A 6 -14.26 -3.31 -28.95
C LEU A 6 -14.67 -3.35 -27.47
N ALA A 7 -15.43 -2.35 -27.04
CA ALA A 7 -16.65 -2.49 -26.23
C ALA A 7 -17.15 -1.10 -25.77
N ALA A 8 -18.07 -0.51 -26.52
CA ALA A 8 -18.91 0.59 -26.05
C ALA A 8 -20.38 0.17 -26.20
N GLY A 9 -21.10 0.11 -25.07
CA GLY A 9 -22.53 -0.23 -25.01
C GLY A 9 -23.11 0.23 -23.69
N ALA A 10 -23.94 1.27 -23.73
CA ALA A 10 -24.49 2.01 -22.59
C ALA A 10 -25.62 1.28 -21.81
N ARG A 11 -25.73 1.56 -20.50
CA ARG A 11 -26.98 1.88 -19.75
C ARG A 11 -26.68 2.29 -18.30
N GLY A 12 -27.36 3.33 -17.82
CA GLY A 12 -27.03 4.07 -16.60
C GLY A 12 -27.59 3.57 -15.27
N GLY A 13 -27.08 4.19 -14.20
CA GLY A 13 -27.48 4.07 -12.80
C GLY A 13 -26.41 4.74 -11.94
N GLY A 14 -26.79 5.73 -11.13
CA GLY A 14 -25.85 6.65 -10.46
C GLY A 14 -24.79 5.99 -9.58
N GLY A 15 -23.54 6.38 -9.79
CA GLY A 15 -22.38 6.10 -8.94
C GLY A 15 -21.44 7.31 -9.03
N GLY A 16 -20.95 7.81 -7.89
CA GLY A 16 -20.05 8.96 -7.84
C GLY A 16 -18.67 8.63 -8.43
N PRO A 17 -17.93 9.63 -8.95
CA PRO A 17 -16.68 9.38 -9.66
C PRO A 17 -15.51 9.18 -8.68
N THR A 18 -14.80 8.07 -8.80
CA THR A 18 -13.47 7.87 -8.20
C THR A 18 -12.39 8.28 -9.20
N THR A 19 -11.93 9.53 -9.13
CA THR A 19 -10.82 10.04 -9.97
C THR A 19 -9.83 10.80 -9.09
N TYR A 20 -8.99 10.07 -8.35
CA TYR A 20 -7.83 10.66 -7.71
C TYR A 20 -6.73 10.87 -8.76
N GLY A 21 -6.40 12.12 -9.09
CA GLY A 21 -5.20 12.46 -9.88
C GLY A 21 -5.18 12.10 -11.37
N ARG A 22 -6.34 11.92 -12.04
CA ARG A 22 -6.40 11.76 -13.52
C ARG A 22 -7.46 12.64 -14.18
N ASP A 23 -7.06 13.30 -15.29
CA ASP A 23 -7.93 13.50 -16.45
C ASP A 23 -7.93 12.19 -17.26
N THR A 24 -9.07 11.50 -17.38
CA THR A 24 -9.48 10.64 -18.52
C THR A 24 -10.72 9.82 -18.19
N ALA A 25 -11.65 9.76 -19.15
CA ALA A 25 -13.06 9.39 -19.00
C ALA A 25 -13.39 7.88 -19.01
N ASP A 26 -12.40 6.97 -18.91
CA ASP A 26 -12.63 5.52 -19.13
C ASP A 26 -12.21 4.60 -17.95
N VAL A 27 -12.11 5.12 -16.72
CA VAL A 27 -11.61 4.35 -15.54
C VAL A 27 -12.69 4.05 -14.48
N GLU A 28 -13.93 4.54 -14.67
CA GLU A 28 -15.01 4.48 -13.66
C GLU A 28 -15.43 3.05 -13.22
N SER A 29 -15.04 1.99 -13.96
CA SER A 29 -15.47 0.61 -13.64
C SER A 29 -14.49 -0.23 -12.81
N VAL A 30 -13.20 0.14 -12.71
CA VAL A 30 -12.16 -0.76 -12.14
C VAL A 30 -11.68 -0.32 -10.75
N SER A 31 -11.53 0.99 -10.48
CA SER A 31 -11.09 1.48 -9.16
C SER A 31 -12.13 1.28 -8.05
N SER A 32 -13.41 1.22 -8.41
CA SER A 32 -14.48 0.92 -7.46
C SER A 32 -14.37 -0.52 -6.90
N GLY A 33 -13.93 -1.48 -7.73
CA GLY A 33 -13.69 -2.86 -7.33
C GLY A 33 -12.48 -3.00 -6.39
N TRP A 34 -11.37 -2.32 -6.69
CA TRP A 34 -10.16 -2.38 -5.87
C TRP A 34 -10.41 -1.89 -4.43
N LEU A 35 -11.07 -0.74 -4.29
CA LEU A 35 -11.37 -0.17 -2.97
C LEU A 35 -12.47 -0.94 -2.22
N ALA A 36 -13.39 -1.60 -2.93
CA ALA A 36 -14.42 -2.43 -2.29
C ALA A 36 -13.83 -3.56 -1.43
N GLY A 37 -12.67 -4.11 -1.82
CA GLY A 37 -11.95 -5.15 -1.07
C GLY A 37 -10.98 -4.63 0.01
N GLU A 38 -10.90 -3.32 0.24
CA GLU A 38 -9.90 -2.73 1.15
C GLU A 38 -10.06 -3.25 2.59
N ARG A 39 -11.32 -3.38 3.05
CA ARG A 39 -11.63 -3.88 4.40
C ARG A 39 -11.02 -5.26 4.62
N GLU A 40 -11.26 -6.18 3.69
CA GLU A 40 -10.74 -7.55 3.74
C GLU A 40 -9.22 -7.57 3.68
N ARG A 41 -8.59 -6.71 2.86
CA ARG A 41 -7.13 -6.57 2.83
C ARG A 41 -6.55 -6.09 4.17
N ILE A 42 -7.16 -5.08 4.80
CA ILE A 42 -6.75 -4.60 6.13
C ILE A 42 -6.89 -5.70 7.18
N ILE A 43 -8.02 -6.39 7.23
CA ILE A 43 -8.26 -7.50 8.18
C ILE A 43 -7.27 -8.64 7.95
N GLY A 44 -6.98 -8.99 6.68
CA GLY A 44 -6.00 -10.02 6.34
C GLY A 44 -4.56 -9.64 6.70
N GLY A 45 -4.23 -8.35 6.71
CA GLY A 45 -2.94 -7.82 7.17
C GLY A 45 -2.82 -7.71 8.70
N ASN A 46 -3.95 -7.71 9.41
CA ASN A 46 -4.02 -7.64 10.86
C ASN A 46 -5.19 -8.47 11.40
N PRO A 47 -5.09 -9.82 11.43
CA PRO A 47 -6.20 -10.66 11.89
C PRO A 47 -6.47 -10.50 13.40
N ASN A 48 -5.52 -9.92 14.16
CA ASN A 48 -5.63 -9.67 15.59
C ASN A 48 -5.96 -8.21 15.91
N LEU A 49 -6.98 -7.63 15.25
CA LEU A 49 -7.47 -6.26 15.51
C LEU A 49 -7.90 -6.00 16.97
N GLY A 50 -8.05 -7.04 17.79
CA GLY A 50 -8.28 -6.94 19.23
C GLY A 50 -9.72 -6.60 19.58
N ASP A 51 -10.17 -5.37 19.29
CA ASP A 51 -11.51 -4.89 19.63
C ASP A 51 -12.56 -5.08 18.52
N GLY A 52 -12.11 -5.19 17.27
CA GLY A 52 -12.96 -5.41 16.10
C GLY A 52 -13.52 -4.13 15.48
N LEU A 53 -12.95 -2.95 15.75
CA LEU A 53 -13.21 -1.75 14.97
C LEU A 53 -12.13 -1.59 13.89
N VAL A 54 -12.54 -1.41 12.63
CA VAL A 54 -11.64 -1.21 11.49
C VAL A 54 -11.98 0.08 10.78
N LEU A 55 -10.99 0.94 10.54
CA LEU A 55 -11.15 2.14 9.73
C LEU A 55 -10.51 1.92 8.35
N THR A 56 -11.29 1.94 7.27
CA THR A 56 -10.78 1.90 5.89
C THR A 56 -10.22 3.27 5.49
N ARG A 57 -9.22 3.29 4.59
CA ARG A 57 -8.63 4.54 4.09
C ARG A 57 -9.49 5.19 3.01
N GLY A 58 -10.28 4.39 2.31
CA GLY A 58 -11.34 4.83 1.44
C GLY A 58 -10.88 5.59 0.19
N ALA A 59 -11.86 6.13 -0.52
CA ALA A 59 -11.66 6.89 -1.75
C ALA A 59 -11.34 8.35 -1.47
N TRP A 60 -10.60 8.97 -2.38
CA TRP A 60 -10.14 10.36 -2.30
C TRP A 60 -10.29 11.07 -3.66
N GLU A 61 -10.53 12.37 -3.60
CA GLU A 61 -10.62 13.28 -4.74
C GLU A 61 -9.68 14.46 -4.50
N LEU A 62 -8.97 14.89 -5.55
CA LEU A 62 -8.08 16.05 -5.52
C LEU A 62 -8.69 17.17 -6.36
N GLU A 63 -8.98 18.30 -5.72
CA GLU A 63 -9.47 19.52 -6.35
C GLU A 63 -8.35 20.58 -6.38
N ARG A 64 -7.91 20.97 -7.57
CA ARG A 64 -6.95 22.07 -7.78
C ARG A 64 -7.34 22.88 -9.01
N GLY A 65 -7.63 24.16 -8.82
CA GLY A 65 -7.88 25.07 -9.94
C GLY A 65 -6.58 25.38 -10.72
N PRO A 66 -6.64 25.64 -12.03
CA PRO A 66 -5.46 26.08 -12.80
C PRO A 66 -4.82 27.32 -12.19
N GLY A 67 -3.50 27.25 -11.92
CA GLY A 67 -2.75 28.35 -11.29
C GLY A 67 -3.12 28.64 -9.83
N SER A 68 -3.97 27.83 -9.20
CA SER A 68 -4.36 28.00 -7.80
C SER A 68 -3.17 27.75 -6.88
N ALA A 69 -2.97 28.65 -5.91
CA ALA A 69 -2.09 28.45 -4.76
C ALA A 69 -2.76 27.71 -3.60
N ALA A 70 -3.88 27.03 -3.88
CA ALA A 70 -4.55 26.13 -2.96
C ALA A 70 -5.01 24.85 -3.67
N LEU A 71 -4.93 23.74 -2.97
CA LEU A 71 -5.55 22.47 -3.34
C LEU A 71 -6.36 21.90 -2.17
N THR A 72 -7.35 21.09 -2.50
CA THR A 72 -8.21 20.41 -1.53
C THR A 72 -8.30 18.93 -1.85
N LEU A 73 -8.07 18.10 -0.85
CA LEU A 73 -8.25 16.64 -0.91
C LEU A 73 -9.49 16.29 -0.11
N LYS A 74 -10.48 15.65 -0.74
CA LYS A 74 -11.70 15.18 -0.09
C LYS A 74 -11.71 13.66 -0.06
N GLY A 75 -11.92 13.09 1.12
CA GLY A 75 -11.91 11.65 1.33
C GLY A 75 -13.11 11.16 2.10
N ARG A 76 -13.50 9.91 1.86
CA ARG A 76 -14.53 9.21 2.63
C ARG A 76 -13.91 7.95 3.24
N MET A 77 -13.66 8.00 4.53
CA MET A 77 -13.19 6.85 5.31
C MET A 77 -14.37 6.18 6.01
N ARG A 78 -14.31 4.88 6.26
CA ARG A 78 -15.42 4.14 6.87
C ARG A 78 -14.96 3.31 8.06
N PHE A 79 -15.61 3.51 9.21
CA PHE A 79 -15.50 2.65 10.36
C PHE A 79 -16.40 1.43 10.17
N HIS A 80 -15.88 0.25 10.45
CA HIS A 80 -16.59 -1.03 10.40
C HIS A 80 -16.48 -1.71 11.76
N ASN A 81 -17.62 -2.08 12.34
CA ASN A 81 -17.65 -2.98 13.47
C ASN A 81 -17.74 -4.41 12.96
N ILE A 82 -16.61 -5.12 12.97
CA ILE A 82 -16.53 -6.50 12.49
C ILE A 82 -16.90 -7.53 13.57
N THR A 83 -17.30 -7.07 14.76
CA THR A 83 -17.78 -7.97 15.81
C THR A 83 -19.20 -8.47 15.50
N ARG A 84 -19.57 -9.61 16.06
CA ARG A 84 -20.88 -10.24 15.81
C ARG A 84 -21.97 -9.87 16.83
N ARG A 85 -21.58 -9.33 17.99
CA ARG A 85 -22.49 -9.19 19.15
C ARG A 85 -22.21 -7.97 20.01
N ARG A 86 -21.21 -7.15 19.68
CA ARG A 86 -20.76 -6.07 20.54
C ARG A 86 -20.92 -4.76 19.81
N GLU A 87 -21.61 -3.84 20.46
CA GLU A 87 -21.64 -2.45 20.08
C GLU A 87 -20.27 -1.84 20.34
N LEU A 88 -19.73 -1.18 19.33
CA LEU A 88 -18.46 -0.47 19.43
C LEU A 88 -18.72 1.01 19.23
N PHE A 89 -18.06 1.82 20.03
CA PHE A 89 -18.31 3.24 20.03
C PHE A 89 -17.07 3.99 19.54
N VAL A 90 -17.31 5.05 18.77
CA VAL A 90 -16.29 5.95 18.24
C VAL A 90 -16.56 7.35 18.81
N ASN A 91 -15.98 7.64 19.98
CA ASN A 91 -16.17 8.92 20.67
C ASN A 91 -15.19 10.01 20.24
N GLU A 92 -13.98 9.63 19.86
CA GLU A 92 -12.93 10.58 19.51
C GLU A 92 -12.33 10.20 18.16
N VAL A 93 -12.35 11.16 17.23
CA VAL A 93 -11.63 11.10 15.96
C VAL A 93 -10.87 12.41 15.79
N LYS A 94 -9.56 12.32 15.66
CA LYS A 94 -8.63 13.44 15.62
C LYS A 94 -7.68 13.27 14.43
N PRO A 95 -7.94 13.94 13.30
CA PRO A 95 -7.01 13.92 12.18
C PRO A 95 -5.83 14.87 12.42
N SER A 96 -4.67 14.48 11.92
CA SER A 96 -3.45 15.29 11.83
C SER A 96 -2.80 15.04 10.48
N VAL A 97 -2.14 16.04 9.93
CA VAL A 97 -1.61 15.99 8.56
C VAL A 97 -0.19 16.51 8.50
N GLN A 98 0.63 15.84 7.69
CA GLN A 98 1.97 16.25 7.32
C GLN A 98 2.05 16.33 5.80
N VAL A 99 2.72 17.34 5.30
CA VAL A 99 3.01 17.49 3.86
C VAL A 99 4.45 17.04 3.61
N LEU A 100 4.65 16.28 2.55
CA LEU A 100 5.96 15.85 2.07
C LEU A 100 6.30 16.64 0.80
N SER A 101 7.57 16.99 0.64
CA SER A 101 8.08 17.79 -0.48
C SER A 101 9.55 17.49 -0.73
N ASP A 102 9.98 17.65 -1.98
CA ASP A 102 11.40 17.63 -2.37
C ASP A 102 12.10 18.97 -2.03
N ALA A 103 11.36 19.94 -1.51
CA ALA A 103 11.84 21.28 -1.20
C ALA A 103 11.28 21.79 0.15
N SER A 104 11.62 23.02 0.50
CA SER A 104 11.12 23.66 1.72
C SER A 104 9.60 23.83 1.66
N ILE A 105 8.92 23.45 2.75
CA ILE A 105 7.49 23.70 2.96
C ILE A 105 7.22 25.06 3.64
N GLU A 106 8.22 25.93 3.72
CA GLU A 106 8.03 27.29 4.23
C GLU A 106 6.99 28.05 3.39
N GLY A 107 5.99 28.63 4.05
CA GLY A 107 4.87 29.28 3.36
C GLY A 107 3.76 28.33 2.90
N VAL A 108 3.79 27.05 3.28
CA VAL A 108 2.70 26.09 3.08
C VAL A 108 1.90 25.92 4.37
N ASP A 109 0.64 26.37 4.36
CA ASP A 109 -0.35 26.14 5.43
C ASP A 109 -1.20 24.91 5.08
N VAL A 110 -1.34 23.99 6.04
CA VAL A 110 -2.16 22.80 5.87
C VAL A 110 -3.20 22.71 6.96
N ARG A 111 -4.44 22.40 6.57
CA ARG A 111 -5.56 22.21 7.50
C ARG A 111 -6.28 20.92 7.16
N VAL A 112 -6.75 20.24 8.20
CA VAL A 112 -7.59 19.06 8.04
C VAL A 112 -8.88 19.23 8.86
N ARG A 113 -10.00 18.81 8.27
CA ARG A 113 -11.30 18.74 8.92
C ARG A 113 -11.84 17.31 8.79
N VAL A 114 -12.46 16.83 9.86
CA VAL A 114 -13.27 15.60 9.85
C VAL A 114 -14.72 15.98 10.12
N THR A 115 -15.63 15.38 9.37
CA THR A 115 -17.08 15.57 9.50
C THR A 115 -17.73 14.19 9.62
N PRO A 116 -18.49 13.89 10.69
CA PRO A 116 -19.21 12.63 10.79
C PRO A 116 -20.29 12.51 9.70
N ASP A 117 -20.42 11.34 9.08
CA ASP A 117 -21.50 10.99 8.14
C ASP A 117 -22.11 9.66 8.58
N HIS A 118 -22.95 9.73 9.62
CA HIS A 118 -23.46 8.56 10.32
C HIS A 118 -24.71 7.98 9.66
N PHE A 119 -24.74 6.65 9.44
CA PHE A 119 -25.83 6.01 8.71
C PHE A 119 -27.18 5.96 9.47
N VAL A 120 -27.20 5.80 10.80
CA VAL A 120 -28.44 5.52 11.56
C VAL A 120 -28.42 6.07 13.00
N GLY A 121 -29.55 6.58 13.50
CA GLY A 121 -29.91 6.40 14.92
C GLY A 121 -29.87 7.60 15.86
N TYR A 122 -29.24 8.73 15.51
CA TYR A 122 -29.20 9.92 16.38
C TYR A 122 -30.05 11.10 15.87
N GLY A 123 -31.17 10.80 15.22
CA GLY A 123 -32.03 11.81 14.61
C GLY A 123 -31.33 12.53 13.46
N ASP A 124 -31.97 13.56 12.93
CA ASP A 124 -31.49 14.43 11.85
C ASP A 124 -30.32 15.34 12.32
N ALA A 125 -29.44 14.80 13.18
CA ALA A 125 -28.33 15.50 13.81
C ALA A 125 -27.28 15.84 12.76
N ARG A 126 -27.44 17.03 12.19
CA ARG A 126 -26.49 17.61 11.25
C ARG A 126 -25.12 17.73 11.93
N PRO A 127 -24.02 17.46 11.19
CA PRO A 127 -22.69 17.70 11.69
C PRO A 127 -22.54 19.12 12.23
N ARG A 128 -21.84 19.27 13.35
CA ARG A 128 -21.70 20.57 13.99
C ARG A 128 -20.78 21.49 13.17
N PRO A 129 -21.11 22.79 13.01
CA PRO A 129 -20.28 23.72 12.26
C PRO A 129 -18.88 23.95 12.84
N ASP A 130 -18.68 23.65 14.13
CA ASP A 130 -17.40 23.77 14.83
C ASP A 130 -16.43 22.61 14.55
N GLY A 131 -16.83 21.61 13.75
CA GLY A 131 -16.02 20.43 13.44
C GLY A 131 -15.92 19.44 14.59
N TYR A 132 -16.79 19.53 15.60
CA TYR A 132 -16.84 18.56 16.68
C TYR A 132 -17.29 17.18 16.17
N TRP A 133 -16.49 16.15 16.46
CA TRP A 133 -16.86 14.76 16.23
C TRP A 133 -17.94 14.33 17.22
N MET A 134 -19.14 14.05 16.71
CA MET A 134 -20.23 13.53 17.54
C MET A 134 -19.99 12.04 17.83
N PRO A 135 -20.02 11.61 19.11
CA PRO A 135 -19.88 10.21 19.45
C PRO A 135 -20.94 9.35 18.76
N TYR A 136 -20.52 8.19 18.25
CA TYR A 136 -21.41 7.29 17.53
C TYR A 136 -21.25 5.84 17.99
N ILE A 137 -22.37 5.13 18.02
CA ILE A 137 -22.44 3.70 18.31
C ILE A 137 -22.51 2.98 16.96
N VAL A 138 -21.46 2.23 16.63
CA VAL A 138 -21.43 1.38 15.45
C VAL A 138 -21.95 0.01 15.85
N GLU A 139 -23.14 -0.34 15.36
CA GLU A 139 -23.76 -1.64 15.63
C GLU A 139 -22.92 -2.82 15.15
N ALA A 140 -23.05 -3.95 15.82
CA ALA A 140 -22.36 -5.18 15.43
C ALA A 140 -22.66 -5.53 13.96
N GLY A 141 -21.61 -5.64 13.13
CA GLY A 141 -21.73 -5.89 11.69
C GLY A 141 -22.06 -4.65 10.84
N SER A 142 -22.30 -3.50 11.46
CA SER A 142 -22.61 -2.24 10.79
C SER A 142 -21.36 -1.37 10.57
N ALA A 143 -21.57 -0.21 9.95
CA ALA A 143 -20.52 0.74 9.61
C ALA A 143 -20.99 2.19 9.83
N THR A 144 -20.07 3.14 9.70
CA THR A 144 -20.37 4.57 9.70
C THR A 144 -19.25 5.33 8.98
N ASP A 145 -19.56 6.45 8.33
CA ASP A 145 -18.61 7.20 7.51
C ASP A 145 -18.02 8.40 8.28
N ALA A 146 -16.79 8.74 7.91
CA ALA A 146 -16.09 9.95 8.27
C ALA A 146 -15.64 10.64 6.98
N LEU A 147 -16.14 11.85 6.74
CA LEU A 147 -15.75 12.68 5.61
C LEU A 147 -14.57 13.56 6.02
N LEU A 148 -13.48 13.49 5.28
CA LEU A 148 -12.26 14.22 5.56
C LEU A 148 -11.97 15.21 4.44
N GLU A 149 -11.56 16.40 4.83
CA GLU A 149 -11.13 17.45 3.91
C GLU A 149 -9.77 17.97 4.35
N VAL A 150 -8.75 17.81 3.51
CA VAL A 150 -7.42 18.41 3.71
C VAL A 150 -7.28 19.56 2.73
N THR A 151 -7.06 20.77 3.25
CA THR A 151 -6.78 21.95 2.43
C THR A 151 -5.30 22.32 2.60
N VAL A 152 -4.59 22.43 1.49
CA VAL A 152 -3.21 22.91 1.45
C VAL A 152 -3.20 24.25 0.73
N LYS A 153 -2.61 25.27 1.35
CA LYS A 153 -2.45 26.61 0.78
C LYS A 153 -0.99 26.99 0.79
N ALA A 154 -0.49 27.52 -0.31
CA ALA A 154 0.87 28.03 -0.42
C ALA A 154 0.87 29.54 -0.67
N THR A 155 1.97 30.21 -0.29
CA THR A 155 2.22 31.61 -0.64
C THR A 155 2.37 31.82 -2.15
N ALA A 156 2.89 30.82 -2.87
CA ALA A 156 3.03 30.82 -4.32
C ALA A 156 2.53 29.49 -4.91
N ALA A 157 1.85 29.56 -6.05
CA ALA A 157 1.30 28.36 -6.71
C ALA A 157 2.38 27.32 -7.07
N ALA A 158 3.58 27.77 -7.44
CA ALA A 158 4.71 26.91 -7.79
C ALA A 158 5.22 26.06 -6.60
N ALA A 159 5.00 26.50 -5.35
CA ALA A 159 5.38 25.71 -4.18
C ALA A 159 4.52 24.43 -4.05
N LEU A 160 3.28 24.45 -4.57
CA LEU A 160 2.44 23.26 -4.59
C LEU A 160 2.97 22.17 -5.54
N ASP A 161 3.72 22.56 -6.58
CA ASP A 161 4.27 21.62 -7.56
C ASP A 161 5.45 20.81 -7.00
N GLN A 162 6.09 21.32 -5.94
CA GLN A 162 7.18 20.66 -5.22
C GLN A 162 6.67 19.70 -4.13
N LEU A 163 5.38 19.71 -3.82
CA LEU A 163 4.80 18.80 -2.84
C LEU A 163 4.65 17.41 -3.45
N THR A 164 5.19 16.40 -2.78
CA THR A 164 5.20 15.02 -3.29
C THR A 164 3.99 14.23 -2.80
N ALA A 165 3.61 14.40 -1.53
CA ALA A 165 2.46 13.72 -0.95
C ALA A 165 1.89 14.44 0.28
N VAL A 166 0.65 14.11 0.63
CA VAL A 166 0.01 14.41 1.92
C VAL A 166 -0.06 13.13 2.73
N TRP A 167 0.54 13.14 3.92
CA TRP A 167 0.41 12.07 4.90
C TRP A 167 -0.60 12.46 5.97
N LEU A 168 -1.77 11.83 5.92
CA LEU A 168 -2.85 12.01 6.86
C LEU A 168 -2.83 10.86 7.89
N ARG A 169 -2.85 11.23 9.16
CA ARG A 169 -3.04 10.32 10.30
C ARG A 169 -4.37 10.63 10.96
N VAL A 170 -5.23 9.62 11.06
CA VAL A 170 -6.54 9.70 11.74
C VAL A 170 -6.45 8.90 13.02
N ALA A 171 -6.19 9.57 14.14
CA ALA A 171 -6.21 8.96 15.45
C ALA A 171 -7.65 8.82 15.93
N TYR A 172 -8.01 7.65 16.46
CA TYR A 172 -9.35 7.42 17.00
C TYR A 172 -9.32 6.54 18.24
N VAL A 173 -10.37 6.67 19.04
CA VAL A 173 -10.61 5.83 20.21
C VAL A 173 -11.79 4.91 19.93
N ALA A 174 -11.57 3.62 20.11
CA ALA A 174 -12.65 2.65 20.20
C ALA A 174 -12.94 2.36 21.68
N TYR A 175 -14.20 2.25 22.04
CA TYR A 175 -14.59 1.74 23.35
C TYR A 175 -15.78 0.78 23.26
N GLY A 176 -15.91 -0.06 24.27
CA GLY A 176 -16.96 -1.07 24.38
C GLY A 176 -16.68 -2.03 25.54
N PRO A 177 -17.20 -3.28 25.50
CA PRO A 177 -16.97 -4.26 26.56
C PRO A 177 -15.49 -4.61 26.79
N HIS A 178 -14.62 -4.32 25.82
CA HIS A 178 -13.17 -4.54 25.89
C HIS A 178 -12.41 -3.39 26.59
N GLY A 179 -13.10 -2.36 27.07
CA GLY A 179 -12.51 -1.15 27.63
C GLY A 179 -12.32 -0.05 26.60
N ARG A 180 -11.16 0.62 26.64
CA ARG A 180 -10.79 1.74 25.76
C ARG A 180 -9.48 1.42 25.04
N THR A 181 -9.48 1.57 23.73
CA THR A 181 -8.32 1.32 22.87
C THR A 181 -8.04 2.51 21.96
N HIS A 182 -6.76 2.79 21.76
CA HIS A 182 -6.27 3.86 20.91
C HIS A 182 -5.76 3.29 19.59
N HIS A 183 -6.15 3.93 18.50
CA HIS A 183 -5.80 3.52 17.15
C HIS A 183 -5.40 4.72 16.32
N ALA A 184 -4.67 4.45 15.24
CA ALA A 184 -4.37 5.41 14.20
C ALA A 184 -4.50 4.72 12.85
N GLN A 185 -5.20 5.35 11.91
CA GLN A 185 -5.17 4.96 10.52
C GLN A 185 -4.37 5.98 9.72
N HIS A 186 -3.51 5.50 8.83
CA HIS A 186 -2.64 6.35 8.02
C HIS A 186 -3.06 6.27 6.55
N VAL A 187 -3.10 7.42 5.89
CA VAL A 187 -3.41 7.58 4.47
C VAL A 187 -2.28 8.41 3.86
N VAL A 188 -1.67 7.90 2.81
CA VAL A 188 -0.66 8.62 2.03
C VAL A 188 -1.28 8.96 0.69
N LEU A 189 -1.29 10.23 0.34
CA LEU A 189 -1.98 10.78 -0.81
C LEU A 189 -0.95 11.44 -1.74
N PRO A 190 -0.53 10.79 -2.83
CA PRO A 190 0.44 11.36 -3.75
C PRO A 190 -0.12 12.61 -4.44
N LEU A 191 0.73 13.62 -4.63
CA LEU A 191 0.37 14.89 -5.28
C LEU A 191 1.02 15.06 -6.65
N GLN A 192 2.05 14.28 -6.95
CA GLN A 192 2.75 14.28 -8.24
C GLN A 192 2.50 12.99 -8.99
N PHE A 193 2.08 13.14 -10.25
CA PHE A 193 1.84 12.03 -11.16
C PHE A 193 2.72 12.22 -12.39
N PRO A 194 3.85 11.50 -12.51
CA PRO A 194 4.65 11.60 -13.71
C PRO A 194 3.84 11.12 -14.91
N GLU A 195 4.04 11.81 -16.03
CA GLU A 195 3.53 11.34 -17.31
C GLU A 195 4.12 9.96 -17.60
N PRO A 196 3.31 9.01 -18.14
CA PRO A 196 3.84 7.74 -18.55
C PRO A 196 5.00 7.95 -19.53
N PRO A 197 6.08 7.16 -19.42
CA PRO A 197 7.19 7.30 -20.35
C PRO A 197 6.69 7.15 -21.79
N SER A 198 7.02 8.10 -22.66
CA SER A 198 6.76 7.97 -24.09
C SER A 198 7.51 6.75 -24.62
N ALA A 199 6.92 6.01 -25.56
CA ALA A 199 7.52 4.82 -26.17
C ALA A 199 9.04 5.00 -26.37
N ALA A 200 9.83 4.13 -25.74
CA ALA A 200 11.28 4.22 -25.78
C ALA A 200 11.74 4.28 -27.26
N PRO A 201 12.65 5.19 -27.65
CA PRO A 201 13.19 5.19 -28.99
C PRO A 201 13.80 3.83 -29.30
N ALA A 202 13.59 3.36 -30.53
CA ALA A 202 14.16 2.13 -31.06
C ALA A 202 15.68 2.27 -31.26
N ALA A 203 16.44 2.35 -30.17
CA ALA A 203 17.88 2.21 -30.19
C ALA A 203 18.22 0.97 -29.38
N ASP A 204 18.16 -0.15 -30.10
CA ASP A 204 18.62 -1.46 -29.70
C ASP A 204 20.15 -1.49 -29.90
N ASP A 205 20.93 -1.48 -28.83
CA ASP A 205 22.37 -1.71 -28.89
C ASP A 205 22.75 -3.18 -28.62
N GLY A 206 21.76 -4.08 -28.60
CA GLY A 206 21.99 -5.51 -28.37
C GLY A 206 22.45 -5.83 -26.95
N SER A 207 22.43 -4.87 -26.02
CA SER A 207 22.50 -5.17 -24.59
C SER A 207 21.11 -5.58 -24.09
N SER A 208 21.06 -6.62 -23.26
CA SER A 208 19.88 -7.07 -22.52
C SER A 208 19.32 -5.91 -21.69
N GLY A 209 18.43 -5.14 -22.31
CA GLY A 209 18.01 -3.84 -21.80
C GLY A 209 17.11 -3.96 -20.58
N VAL A 210 17.40 -3.13 -19.58
CA VAL A 210 16.54 -2.95 -18.41
C VAL A 210 16.10 -1.50 -18.34
N VAL A 211 14.79 -1.26 -18.28
CA VAL A 211 14.20 0.07 -18.28
C VAL A 211 13.48 0.29 -16.94
N PRO A 212 14.07 1.06 -16.01
CA PRO A 212 13.37 1.52 -14.82
C PRO A 212 12.23 2.47 -15.20
N VAL A 213 11.06 2.26 -14.61
CA VAL A 213 9.84 3.02 -14.91
C VAL A 213 9.45 3.85 -13.70
N ARG A 214 9.57 5.17 -13.82
CA ARG A 214 9.20 6.09 -12.73
C ARG A 214 7.68 6.13 -12.58
N THR A 215 7.20 5.97 -11.35
CA THR A 215 5.78 6.08 -11.00
C THR A 215 5.56 7.27 -10.07
N HIS A 216 4.30 7.59 -9.77
CA HIS A 216 4.01 8.35 -8.56
C HIS A 216 4.29 7.49 -7.32
N MET A 217 4.27 8.10 -6.13
CA MET A 217 4.32 7.36 -4.87
C MET A 217 3.09 6.48 -4.73
N LEU A 218 3.25 5.17 -4.93
CA LEU A 218 2.15 4.21 -4.87
C LEU A 218 1.56 4.15 -3.45
N CYS A 219 0.25 3.96 -3.38
CA CYS A 219 -0.53 3.95 -2.14
C CYS A 219 -1.73 3.01 -2.24
N HIS A 220 -2.60 3.00 -1.22
CA HIS A 220 -3.75 2.08 -1.15
C HIS A 220 -4.82 2.33 -2.23
N LEU A 221 -4.79 3.50 -2.87
CA LEU A 221 -5.69 3.85 -3.98
C LEU A 221 -5.31 3.13 -5.28
N ASP A 222 -4.07 2.66 -5.37
CA ASP A 222 -3.51 2.15 -6.60
C ASP A 222 -3.78 0.65 -6.75
N ASP A 223 -4.50 0.32 -7.82
CA ASP A 223 -4.66 -1.06 -8.26
C ASP A 223 -3.37 -1.49 -9.01
N PRO A 224 -2.69 -2.58 -8.60
CA PRO A 224 -1.49 -3.07 -9.27
C PRO A 224 -1.61 -3.24 -10.79
N ALA A 225 -2.75 -3.72 -11.29
CA ALA A 225 -2.97 -3.92 -12.72
C ALA A 225 -3.14 -2.58 -13.46
N GLU A 226 -3.79 -1.60 -12.83
CA GLU A 226 -3.92 -0.23 -13.36
C GLU A 226 -2.57 0.49 -13.39
N VAL A 227 -1.73 0.29 -12.37
CA VAL A 227 -0.37 0.83 -12.29
C VAL A 227 0.49 0.23 -13.40
N ALA A 228 0.50 -1.09 -13.52
CA ALA A 228 1.24 -1.79 -14.58
C ALA A 228 0.78 -1.30 -15.96
N ARG A 229 -0.54 -1.19 -16.19
CA ARG A 229 -1.07 -0.69 -17.46
C ARG A 229 -0.67 0.75 -17.75
N ARG A 230 -0.78 1.65 -16.76
CA ARG A 230 -0.46 3.07 -16.94
C ARG A 230 1.02 3.29 -17.22
N TYR A 231 1.90 2.64 -16.46
CA TYR A 231 3.32 2.99 -16.43
C TYR A 231 4.17 2.05 -17.29
N ALA A 232 3.84 0.75 -17.38
CA ALA A 232 4.64 -0.22 -18.10
C ALA A 232 4.20 -0.40 -19.57
N CYS A 233 2.90 -0.45 -19.88
CA CYS A 233 2.43 -0.68 -21.26
C CYS A 233 3.02 0.28 -22.31
N PRO A 234 3.20 1.58 -22.04
CA PRO A 234 3.76 2.50 -23.04
C PRO A 234 5.18 2.14 -23.50
N VAL A 235 5.93 1.37 -22.70
CA VAL A 235 7.34 1.02 -22.97
C VAL A 235 7.59 -0.47 -23.15
N ALA A 236 6.67 -1.33 -22.69
CA ALA A 236 6.75 -2.78 -22.78
C ALA A 236 6.52 -3.29 -24.21
N ARG A 237 7.20 -4.39 -24.55
CA ARG A 237 7.03 -5.19 -25.77
C ARG A 237 6.53 -6.59 -25.41
N PRO A 238 5.95 -7.35 -26.36
CA PRO A 238 5.40 -8.67 -26.07
C PRO A 238 6.38 -9.69 -25.46
N ASP A 239 7.66 -9.60 -25.82
CA ASP A 239 8.75 -10.47 -25.34
C ASP A 239 9.42 -9.99 -24.05
N ASP A 240 8.94 -8.88 -23.49
CA ASP A 240 9.45 -8.32 -22.23
C ASP A 240 8.79 -8.95 -21.00
N VAL A 241 9.42 -8.70 -19.86
CA VAL A 241 8.87 -8.95 -18.54
C VAL A 241 8.78 -7.66 -17.76
N VAL A 242 7.59 -7.34 -17.23
CA VAL A 242 7.40 -6.27 -16.25
C VAL A 242 7.64 -6.83 -14.86
N ALA A 243 8.71 -6.39 -14.21
CA ALA A 243 9.01 -6.71 -12.83
C ALA A 243 8.50 -5.60 -11.90
N ILE A 244 7.74 -5.96 -10.86
CA ILE A 244 7.31 -5.05 -9.80
C ILE A 244 7.91 -5.46 -8.45
N GLY A 245 8.36 -4.47 -7.68
CA GLY A 245 8.89 -4.68 -6.35
C GLY A 245 7.85 -5.22 -5.36
N GLU A 246 8.31 -6.10 -4.47
CA GLU A 246 7.57 -6.69 -3.35
C GLU A 246 6.93 -5.63 -2.44
N THR A 247 7.73 -4.69 -1.97
CA THR A 247 7.31 -3.63 -1.03
C THR A 247 6.29 -2.67 -1.64
N PRO A 248 6.47 -2.10 -2.85
CA PRO A 248 5.44 -1.30 -3.50
C PRO A 248 4.11 -2.05 -3.71
N LEU A 249 4.15 -3.34 -4.04
CA LEU A 249 2.94 -4.15 -4.13
C LEU A 249 2.26 -4.31 -2.76
N ALA A 250 3.03 -4.57 -1.70
CA ALA A 250 2.52 -4.61 -0.34
C ALA A 250 1.88 -3.27 0.08
N VAL A 251 2.48 -2.13 -0.28
CA VAL A 251 1.95 -0.79 -0.05
C VAL A 251 0.60 -0.61 -0.73
N MET A 252 0.47 -0.98 -2.02
CA MET A 252 -0.81 -0.93 -2.74
C MET A 252 -1.87 -1.82 -2.09
N GLN A 253 -1.50 -3.03 -1.69
CA GLN A 253 -2.36 -3.94 -0.93
C GLN A 253 -2.67 -3.42 0.48
N GLY A 254 -2.00 -2.36 0.92
CA GLY A 254 -2.21 -1.71 2.19
C GLY A 254 -1.62 -2.46 3.37
N ARG A 255 -0.59 -3.26 3.15
CA ARG A 255 0.10 -4.12 4.12
C ARG A 255 1.25 -3.39 4.83
N VAL A 256 1.01 -2.13 5.18
CA VAL A 256 1.94 -1.29 5.95
C VAL A 256 1.30 -0.90 7.28
N ARG A 257 2.07 -0.93 8.36
CA ARG A 257 1.60 -0.65 9.72
C ARG A 257 2.55 0.29 10.42
N HIS A 258 2.06 1.45 10.82
CA HIS A 258 2.84 2.37 11.64
C HIS A 258 3.04 1.77 13.04
N PRO A 259 4.24 1.86 13.65
CA PRO A 259 4.53 1.30 14.97
C PRO A 259 3.57 1.74 16.08
N GLU A 260 3.01 2.95 15.98
CA GLU A 260 1.97 3.44 16.92
C GLU A 260 0.74 2.51 17.01
N GLY A 261 0.36 1.90 15.88
CA GLY A 261 -0.77 0.97 15.80
C GLY A 261 -0.41 -0.49 16.13
N ILE A 262 0.85 -0.77 16.50
CA ILE A 262 1.32 -2.11 16.83
C ILE A 262 1.51 -2.20 18.34
N ARG A 263 0.93 -3.24 18.96
CA ARG A 263 1.07 -3.49 20.40
C ARG A 263 1.85 -4.79 20.64
N PRO A 264 3.19 -4.73 20.79
CA PRO A 264 3.99 -5.93 20.97
C PRO A 264 3.66 -6.65 22.28
N GLY A 265 3.17 -7.89 22.14
CA GLY A 265 2.94 -8.82 23.23
C GLY A 265 4.21 -9.54 23.67
N LEU A 266 4.07 -10.42 24.67
CA LEU A 266 5.20 -11.14 25.28
C LEU A 266 5.97 -11.98 24.25
N VAL A 267 5.26 -12.72 23.39
CA VAL A 267 5.89 -13.56 22.36
C VAL A 267 6.76 -12.72 21.43
N ALA A 268 6.27 -11.58 20.96
CA ALA A 268 7.03 -10.72 20.07
C ALA A 268 8.28 -10.15 20.75
N ARG A 269 8.14 -9.66 21.99
CA ARG A 269 9.25 -9.11 22.79
C ARG A 269 10.34 -10.13 23.11
N LEU A 270 9.99 -11.40 23.29
CA LEU A 270 10.97 -12.45 23.56
C LEU A 270 11.57 -13.01 22.27
N ALA A 271 10.75 -13.24 21.25
CA ALA A 271 11.20 -13.83 19.99
C ALA A 271 12.15 -12.90 19.22
N CYS A 272 12.00 -11.58 19.30
CA CYS A 272 12.88 -10.65 18.60
C CYS A 272 14.34 -10.69 19.09
N LEU A 273 14.57 -11.12 20.34
CA LEU A 273 15.90 -11.17 20.96
C LEU A 273 16.86 -12.21 20.35
N VAL A 274 16.35 -13.17 19.57
CA VAL A 274 17.22 -14.21 18.95
C VAL A 274 17.89 -13.73 17.65
N PHE A 275 17.50 -12.55 17.15
CA PHE A 275 17.98 -12.00 15.89
C PHE A 275 19.14 -11.03 16.09
N HIS A 276 19.89 -10.80 15.01
CA HIS A 276 20.90 -9.74 14.99
C HIS A 276 20.20 -8.37 15.10
N PRO A 277 20.71 -7.39 15.87
CA PRO A 277 20.01 -6.11 16.12
C PRO A 277 19.58 -5.32 14.87
N THR A 278 20.27 -5.53 13.75
CA THR A 278 19.98 -4.86 12.46
C THR A 278 18.95 -5.60 11.59
N SER A 279 18.34 -6.66 12.10
CA SER A 279 17.33 -7.45 11.39
C SER A 279 15.95 -6.81 11.58
N SER A 280 15.09 -6.80 10.56
CA SER A 280 13.71 -6.28 10.67
C SER A 280 12.88 -7.01 11.72
N LEU A 281 13.18 -8.30 11.97
CA LEU A 281 12.60 -9.10 13.06
C LEU A 281 13.27 -8.94 14.44
N ALA A 282 14.28 -8.08 14.59
CA ALA A 282 14.93 -7.80 15.87
C ALA A 282 14.18 -6.76 16.71
N THR A 283 13.19 -6.08 16.14
CA THR A 283 12.31 -5.18 16.88
C THR A 283 11.04 -5.91 17.32
N ALA A 284 10.46 -5.46 18.42
CA ALA A 284 9.22 -6.02 18.92
C ALA A 284 8.02 -5.68 18.00
N CYS A 285 8.06 -4.56 17.27
CA CYS A 285 7.01 -4.17 16.33
C CYS A 285 7.02 -5.06 15.09
N GLY A 286 8.16 -5.20 14.42
CA GLY A 286 8.33 -6.12 13.28
C GLY A 286 7.99 -7.56 13.66
N MET A 287 8.46 -8.02 14.81
CA MET A 287 8.10 -9.36 15.30
C MET A 287 6.61 -9.49 15.63
N GLN A 288 5.95 -8.46 16.17
CA GLN A 288 4.51 -8.49 16.42
C GLN A 288 3.72 -8.52 15.11
N ALA A 289 4.15 -7.80 14.08
CA ALA A 289 3.54 -7.89 12.76
C ALA A 289 3.60 -9.32 12.21
N LEU A 290 4.72 -10.02 12.38
CA LEU A 290 4.84 -11.44 12.07
C LEU A 290 3.92 -12.32 12.93
N VAL A 291 3.88 -12.09 14.24
CA VAL A 291 2.99 -12.82 15.17
C VAL A 291 1.53 -12.69 14.75
N ASP A 292 1.13 -11.51 14.29
CA ASP A 292 -0.25 -11.26 13.88
C ASP A 292 -0.62 -12.12 12.66
N VAL A 293 0.24 -12.21 11.65
CA VAL A 293 -0.07 -12.98 10.43
C VAL A 293 0.27 -14.47 10.51
N ALA A 294 1.29 -14.87 11.27
CA ALA A 294 1.74 -16.26 11.36
C ALA A 294 1.19 -17.00 12.59
N GLY A 295 0.71 -16.27 13.59
CA GLY A 295 0.21 -16.80 14.85
C GLY A 295 1.27 -16.92 15.94
N ALA A 296 0.91 -16.52 17.16
CA ALA A 296 1.81 -16.49 18.31
C ALA A 296 2.46 -17.84 18.63
N TRP A 297 1.70 -18.93 18.58
CA TRP A 297 2.23 -20.28 18.85
C TRP A 297 3.28 -20.72 17.84
N ARG A 298 3.04 -20.45 16.56
CA ARG A 298 3.97 -20.78 15.48
C ARG A 298 5.27 -20.01 15.62
N VAL A 299 5.18 -18.71 15.89
CA VAL A 299 6.36 -17.85 16.10
C VAL A 299 7.13 -18.26 17.34
N ALA A 300 6.45 -18.53 18.46
CA ALA A 300 7.10 -19.00 19.69
C ALA A 300 7.85 -20.32 19.48
N PHE A 301 7.21 -21.31 18.83
CA PHE A 301 7.84 -22.57 18.48
C PHE A 301 9.04 -22.37 17.55
N ALA A 302 8.91 -21.55 16.51
CA ALA A 302 9.99 -21.24 15.57
C ALA A 302 11.19 -20.58 16.28
N ALA A 303 10.95 -19.67 17.22
CA ALA A 303 11.99 -19.01 18.01
C ALA A 303 12.73 -20.01 18.92
N LEU A 304 12.00 -20.85 19.65
CA LEU A 304 12.57 -21.89 20.52
C LEU A 304 13.40 -22.91 19.71
N ALA A 305 12.84 -23.40 18.60
CA ALA A 305 13.54 -24.33 17.73
C ALA A 305 14.79 -23.71 17.08
N ALA A 306 14.74 -22.44 16.69
CA ALA A 306 15.89 -21.73 16.16
C ALA A 306 16.99 -21.51 17.20
N ALA A 307 16.62 -21.16 18.43
CA ALA A 307 17.55 -21.04 19.55
C ALA A 307 18.23 -22.38 19.86
N ALA A 308 17.45 -23.47 19.98
CA ALA A 308 17.97 -24.81 20.21
C ALA A 308 18.89 -25.28 19.06
N ALA A 309 18.48 -25.11 17.81
CA ALA A 309 19.29 -25.52 16.66
C ALA A 309 20.60 -24.72 16.53
N ARG A 310 20.59 -23.43 16.91
CA ARG A 310 21.80 -22.61 16.95
C ARG A 310 22.77 -23.09 18.04
N VAL A 311 22.26 -23.39 19.23
CA VAL A 311 23.07 -23.83 20.38
C VAL A 311 23.59 -25.25 20.20
N LEU A 312 22.73 -26.18 19.80
CA LEU A 312 23.04 -27.61 19.74
C LEU A 312 23.69 -28.04 18.42
N LEU A 313 23.24 -27.49 17.29
CA LEU A 313 23.61 -27.95 15.95
C LEU A 313 24.37 -26.89 15.12
N ARG A 314 24.59 -25.68 15.67
CA ARG A 314 25.19 -24.52 14.98
C ARG A 314 24.48 -24.17 13.66
N MET A 315 23.21 -24.56 13.51
CA MET A 315 22.41 -24.30 12.31
C MET A 315 21.81 -22.90 12.34
N ARG A 316 21.81 -22.20 11.20
CA ARG A 316 21.19 -20.87 11.02
C ARG A 316 19.95 -20.97 10.14
N GLY A 317 19.06 -19.98 10.21
CA GLY A 317 17.89 -19.87 9.33
C GLY A 317 16.73 -20.84 9.63
N VAL A 318 16.78 -21.60 10.73
CA VAL A 318 15.69 -22.48 11.17
C VAL A 318 14.40 -21.71 11.43
N PHE A 319 14.52 -20.50 11.99
CA PHE A 319 13.36 -19.64 12.26
C PHE A 319 12.54 -19.38 10.99
N TYR A 320 13.17 -18.88 9.92
CA TYR A 320 12.47 -18.52 8.68
C TYR A 320 11.76 -19.70 8.02
N ARG A 321 12.33 -20.91 8.14
CA ARG A 321 11.68 -22.14 7.64
C ARG A 321 10.42 -22.50 8.43
N LEU A 322 10.42 -22.27 9.73
CA LEU A 322 9.30 -22.62 10.62
C LEU A 322 8.25 -21.50 10.73
N ALA A 323 8.66 -20.24 10.77
CA ALA A 323 7.79 -19.09 10.99
C ALA A 323 6.84 -18.80 9.81
N GLY A 324 7.15 -19.29 8.60
CA GLY A 324 6.27 -19.22 7.44
C GLY A 324 6.72 -18.23 6.37
N ARG A 325 5.99 -18.18 5.24
CA ARG A 325 6.39 -17.43 4.01
C ARG A 325 6.54 -15.93 4.22
N GLN A 326 5.84 -15.34 5.19
CA GLN A 326 5.87 -13.92 5.49
C GLN A 326 7.10 -13.51 6.31
N ALA A 327 7.67 -14.41 7.14
CA ALA A 327 8.80 -14.07 8.01
C ALA A 327 10.01 -13.43 7.28
N PRO A 328 10.45 -13.91 6.11
CA PRO A 328 11.54 -13.26 5.38
C PRO A 328 11.14 -11.98 4.63
N LEU A 329 9.85 -11.64 4.60
CA LEU A 329 9.29 -10.48 3.87
C LEU A 329 8.82 -9.36 4.81
N ILE A 330 8.98 -9.51 6.13
CA ILE A 330 8.68 -8.43 7.07
C ILE A 330 9.82 -7.45 7.03
N ASP A 331 9.50 -6.18 6.81
CA ASP A 331 10.45 -5.10 6.85
C ASP A 331 10.00 -3.99 7.82
N ASP A 332 10.81 -3.64 8.81
CA ASP A 332 10.42 -2.80 9.96
C ASP A 332 11.08 -1.42 9.96
N VAL A 333 12.27 -1.32 9.36
CA VAL A 333 12.96 -0.08 9.04
C VAL A 333 13.47 -0.26 7.62
N SER A 334 12.52 -0.23 6.70
CA SER A 334 12.81 -0.35 5.29
C SER A 334 13.56 0.93 4.86
N GLY A 335 14.63 0.80 4.07
CA GLY A 335 15.27 1.95 3.42
C GLY A 335 14.39 2.59 2.34
N THR A 336 13.07 2.55 2.51
CA THR A 336 12.06 2.95 1.53
C THR A 336 11.83 4.46 1.56
N LEU A 337 10.99 4.90 0.63
CA LEU A 337 10.58 6.27 0.46
C LEU A 337 9.71 6.76 1.65
N PRO A 338 9.97 7.95 2.21
CA PRO A 338 9.09 8.57 3.20
C PRO A 338 7.64 8.72 2.69
N PRO A 339 6.63 8.47 3.55
CA PRO A 339 6.75 8.20 4.98
C PRO A 339 6.84 6.69 5.30
N TYR A 340 6.92 5.81 4.30
CA TYR A 340 6.89 4.35 4.50
C TYR A 340 8.14 3.82 5.22
N ASP A 341 9.23 4.59 5.24
CA ASP A 341 10.41 4.39 6.07
C ASP A 341 10.08 4.32 7.59
N GLN A 342 8.96 4.91 8.00
CA GLN A 342 8.44 4.86 9.38
C GLN A 342 7.43 3.74 9.62
N PHE A 343 7.22 2.83 8.68
CA PHE A 343 6.23 1.76 8.76
C PHE A 343 6.87 0.38 8.76
N VAL A 344 6.19 -0.55 9.44
CA VAL A 344 6.41 -1.97 9.25
C VAL A 344 5.64 -2.43 8.02
N CYS A 345 6.36 -2.83 6.98
CA CYS A 345 5.81 -3.45 5.78
C CYS A 345 5.75 -4.97 5.92
N LEU A 346 4.62 -5.57 5.56
CA LEU A 346 4.48 -7.00 5.43
C LEU A 346 4.51 -7.40 3.97
N GLY A 347 5.12 -8.55 3.68
CA GLY A 347 5.13 -9.10 2.32
C GLY A 347 3.75 -9.18 1.66
N PRO A 348 3.65 -8.98 0.33
CA PRO A 348 2.39 -9.06 -0.41
C PRO A 348 1.77 -10.46 -0.29
N THR A 349 0.48 -10.50 -0.56
CA THR A 349 -0.32 -11.73 -0.56
C THR A 349 -0.92 -11.97 -1.93
N ARG A 350 -1.27 -13.22 -2.24
CA ARG A 350 -1.83 -13.61 -3.55
C ARG A 350 -0.95 -13.18 -4.72
N VAL A 351 0.37 -13.33 -4.55
CA VAL A 351 1.35 -12.87 -5.54
C VAL A 351 1.19 -13.59 -6.87
N GLU A 352 0.76 -14.85 -6.84
CA GLU A 352 0.44 -15.64 -8.03
C GLU A 352 -0.76 -15.02 -8.78
N ASP A 353 -1.90 -14.80 -8.10
CA ASP A 353 -3.11 -14.18 -8.69
C ASP A 353 -2.84 -12.76 -9.23
N GLU A 354 -2.04 -11.96 -8.51
CA GLU A 354 -1.73 -10.58 -8.93
C GLU A 354 -0.84 -10.55 -10.19
N VAL A 355 0.10 -11.50 -10.32
CA VAL A 355 0.94 -11.62 -11.52
C VAL A 355 0.10 -11.96 -12.74
N GLU A 356 -0.83 -12.91 -12.63
CA GLU A 356 -1.75 -13.27 -13.72
C GLU A 356 -2.59 -12.06 -14.13
N ARG A 357 -3.21 -11.39 -13.15
CA ARG A 357 -4.05 -10.21 -13.39
C ARG A 357 -3.29 -9.04 -14.03
N MET A 358 -2.05 -8.81 -13.62
CA MET A 358 -1.19 -7.80 -14.22
C MET A 358 -0.73 -8.20 -15.63
N ALA A 359 -0.40 -9.48 -15.86
CA ALA A 359 0.01 -9.98 -17.16
C ALA A 359 -1.13 -9.85 -18.18
N GLU A 360 -2.37 -10.17 -17.80
CA GLU A 360 -3.56 -9.93 -18.62
C GLU A 360 -3.74 -8.44 -18.96
N ALA A 361 -3.51 -7.55 -17.99
CA ALA A 361 -3.67 -6.11 -18.17
C ALA A 361 -2.61 -5.48 -19.09
N VAL A 362 -1.39 -6.03 -19.12
CA VAL A 362 -0.26 -5.50 -19.89
C VAL A 362 -0.05 -6.22 -21.23
N GLY A 363 -0.41 -7.50 -21.31
CA GLY A 363 -0.21 -8.33 -22.51
C GLY A 363 1.22 -8.84 -22.71
N CYS A 364 2.03 -8.88 -21.64
CA CYS A 364 3.37 -9.49 -21.64
C CYS A 364 3.66 -10.16 -20.29
N GLY A 365 4.84 -10.76 -20.14
CA GLY A 365 5.23 -11.44 -18.91
C GLY A 365 5.28 -10.48 -17.72
N VAL A 366 4.91 -10.94 -16.53
CA VAL A 366 4.98 -10.16 -15.29
C VAL A 366 5.65 -10.98 -14.19
N ALA A 367 6.42 -10.31 -13.32
CA ALA A 367 7.00 -10.93 -12.14
C ALA A 367 6.94 -9.99 -10.92
N ILE A 368 6.74 -10.57 -9.75
CA ILE A 368 6.91 -9.88 -8.46
C ILE A 368 8.26 -10.29 -7.89
N VAL A 369 9.08 -9.28 -7.55
CA VAL A 369 10.48 -9.49 -7.16
C VAL A 369 10.83 -8.75 -5.88
N ASP A 370 11.68 -9.38 -5.08
CA ASP A 370 12.39 -8.79 -3.96
C ASP A 370 13.87 -8.70 -4.34
N VAL A 371 14.35 -7.48 -4.56
CA VAL A 371 15.72 -7.17 -4.99
C VAL A 371 16.36 -6.27 -3.95
N ASN A 372 17.59 -6.59 -3.55
CA ASN A 372 18.35 -5.75 -2.62
C ASN A 372 19.76 -5.47 -3.14
N ASP A 373 20.42 -4.46 -2.55
CA ASP A 373 21.75 -3.99 -2.95
C ASP A 373 22.86 -5.02 -2.70
N LEU A 374 22.58 -6.09 -1.95
CA LEU A 374 23.48 -7.22 -1.76
C LEU A 374 23.46 -8.20 -2.96
N LYS A 375 22.95 -7.75 -4.12
CA LYS A 375 22.84 -8.51 -5.37
C LYS A 375 22.02 -9.79 -5.23
N ARG A 376 21.09 -9.83 -4.26
CA ARG A 376 20.15 -10.94 -4.13
C ARG A 376 18.84 -10.54 -4.76
N VAL A 377 18.42 -11.34 -5.72
CA VAL A 377 17.11 -11.26 -6.36
C VAL A 377 16.33 -12.49 -5.95
N LYS A 378 15.11 -12.28 -5.50
CA LYS A 378 14.17 -13.32 -5.16
C LYS A 378 12.88 -13.07 -5.93
N ILE A 379 12.56 -13.99 -6.83
CA ILE A 379 11.27 -13.97 -7.55
C ILE A 379 10.24 -14.58 -6.62
N LEU A 380 9.20 -13.80 -6.27
CA LEU A 380 8.10 -14.27 -5.43
C LEU A 380 7.03 -14.99 -6.25
N ALA A 381 6.74 -14.48 -7.45
CA ALA A 381 5.88 -15.09 -8.45
C ALA A 381 6.25 -14.54 -9.83
N ALA A 382 5.98 -15.32 -10.88
CA ALA A 382 6.16 -14.92 -12.28
C ALA A 382 5.08 -15.60 -13.14
N SER A 383 4.64 -14.92 -14.19
CA SER A 383 3.61 -15.44 -15.09
C SER A 383 4.20 -16.59 -15.91
N GLU A 384 3.31 -17.37 -16.54
CA GLU A 384 3.76 -18.39 -17.48
C GLU A 384 4.62 -17.79 -18.60
N GLY A 385 5.64 -18.53 -19.06
CA GLY A 385 6.55 -18.10 -20.12
C GLY A 385 7.77 -17.27 -19.67
N VAL A 386 7.80 -16.78 -18.42
CA VAL A 386 8.91 -15.96 -17.91
C VAL A 386 10.18 -16.79 -17.66
N ASP A 387 11.29 -16.40 -18.30
CA ASP A 387 12.63 -16.91 -18.03
C ASP A 387 13.18 -16.28 -16.73
N THR A 388 12.88 -16.96 -15.62
CA THR A 388 13.28 -16.52 -14.27
C THR A 388 14.79 -16.41 -14.08
N SER A 389 15.59 -17.15 -14.85
CA SER A 389 17.06 -17.11 -14.76
C SER A 389 17.61 -15.86 -15.42
N LYS A 390 17.16 -15.54 -16.63
CA LYS A 390 17.51 -14.27 -17.30
C LYS A 390 17.01 -13.06 -16.51
N LEU A 391 15.78 -13.12 -16.00
CA LEU A 391 15.22 -12.05 -15.18
C LEU A 391 16.08 -11.81 -13.92
N THR A 392 16.49 -12.89 -13.24
CA THR A 392 17.36 -12.81 -12.06
C THR A 392 18.72 -12.20 -12.38
N GLU A 393 19.29 -12.52 -13.53
CA GLU A 393 20.56 -11.94 -13.98
C GLU A 393 20.43 -10.45 -14.28
N ALA A 394 19.37 -10.06 -15.01
CA ALA A 394 19.10 -8.67 -15.39
C ALA A 394 18.82 -7.76 -14.18
N LEU A 395 18.14 -8.27 -13.14
CA LEU A 395 17.81 -7.50 -11.95
C LEU A 395 18.92 -7.49 -10.88
N ARG A 396 19.96 -8.33 -11.01
CA ARG A 396 21.06 -8.43 -10.04
C ARG A 396 21.76 -7.10 -9.73
N PRO A 397 21.93 -6.16 -10.68
CA PRO A 397 22.51 -4.84 -10.40
C PRO A 397 21.61 -3.90 -9.59
N ASN A 398 20.37 -4.31 -9.26
CA ASN A 398 19.32 -3.48 -8.68
C ASN A 398 18.99 -2.21 -9.51
N PRO A 399 18.54 -2.35 -10.76
CA PRO A 399 18.23 -1.21 -11.64
C PRO A 399 17.06 -0.36 -11.15
N ALA A 400 16.20 -0.89 -10.28
CA ALA A 400 15.09 -0.16 -9.67
C ALA A 400 15.54 0.86 -8.61
N GLY A 401 16.73 0.66 -8.01
CA GLY A 401 17.09 1.34 -6.76
C GLY A 401 16.20 0.88 -5.60
N ASN A 402 16.49 1.38 -4.40
CA ASN A 402 15.71 1.09 -3.19
C ASN A 402 15.18 2.36 -2.50
N GLY A 403 15.51 3.56 -3.00
CA GLY A 403 15.29 4.82 -2.30
C GLY A 403 14.44 5.81 -3.10
N GLU A 404 15.01 6.98 -3.38
CA GLU A 404 14.30 8.16 -3.93
C GLU A 404 14.08 8.09 -5.45
N GLU A 405 14.55 7.04 -6.12
CA GLU A 405 14.41 6.88 -7.57
C GLU A 405 12.94 6.81 -8.02
N GLN A 406 12.06 6.29 -7.15
CA GLN A 406 10.63 6.10 -7.41
C GLN A 406 10.36 5.26 -8.67
N THR A 407 11.17 4.22 -8.88
CA THR A 407 11.07 3.28 -10.00
C THR A 407 10.68 1.87 -9.55
N PRO A 408 9.52 1.67 -8.90
CA PRO A 408 9.11 0.38 -8.35
C PRO A 408 8.79 -0.67 -9.43
N VAL A 409 8.71 -0.25 -10.70
CA VAL A 409 8.45 -1.07 -11.87
C VAL A 409 9.66 -1.01 -12.79
N VAL A 410 10.04 -2.17 -13.32
CA VAL A 410 11.16 -2.32 -14.26
C VAL A 410 10.72 -3.18 -15.42
N VAL A 411 10.99 -2.76 -16.66
CA VAL A 411 10.77 -3.57 -17.86
C VAL A 411 12.09 -4.20 -18.28
N VAL A 412 12.12 -5.53 -18.37
CA VAL A 412 13.30 -6.31 -18.75
C VAL A 412 13.07 -6.94 -20.12
N ARG A 413 13.96 -6.63 -21.08
CA ARG A 413 13.82 -7.08 -22.47
C ARG A 413 14.14 -8.56 -22.66
N GLY A 414 13.40 -9.24 -23.52
CA GLY A 414 13.71 -10.60 -24.01
C GLY A 414 13.74 -11.69 -22.93
N CYS A 415 12.99 -11.49 -21.85
CA CYS A 415 12.88 -12.44 -20.73
C CYS A 415 11.58 -13.25 -20.75
N ASN A 416 10.71 -13.05 -21.76
CA ASN A 416 9.51 -13.85 -21.95
C ASN A 416 9.66 -14.72 -23.20
N ALA A 417 9.19 -15.97 -23.13
CA ALA A 417 9.11 -16.81 -24.32
C ALA A 417 8.08 -16.20 -25.29
N PRO A 418 8.38 -16.07 -26.59
CA PRO A 418 7.36 -15.66 -27.55
C PRO A 418 6.25 -16.74 -27.57
N GLU A 419 4.98 -16.32 -27.49
CA GLU A 419 3.86 -17.24 -27.70
C GLU A 419 4.05 -17.93 -29.06
N ALA A 420 4.04 -19.26 -29.05
CA ALA A 420 4.02 -20.04 -30.28
C ALA A 420 2.65 -19.84 -30.95
N HIS A 421 2.62 -19.06 -32.04
CA HIS A 421 1.44 -18.79 -32.85
C HIS A 421 0.83 -20.06 -33.48
#